data_AF-A0A285U4B4-F1
#
_entry.id   AF-A0A285U4B4-F1
#
_cell.length_a   1.000
_cell.length_b   1.000
_cell.length_c   1.000
_cell.angle_alpha   90.00
_cell.angle_beta   90.00
_cell.angle_gamma   90.00
#
_symmetry.space_group_name_H-M   'P 1'
#
loop_
_entity.id
_entity.type
_entity.pdbx_description
1 polymer ?
#
loop_
_entity_poly.entity_id
_entity_poly.type
_entity_poly.pdbx_seq_one_letter_code
_entity_poly.pdbx_strand_id
1 'polypeptide(L)'
;MANWSLSKKLIIGSFLLSIISLFFKWVDVGLFSVNGFQQQGYLFLLIFIYPLIRVNQGKHINKVGGYVLALLGIIGVILFIMSKTETIFGVTVNAASTGMYFMLISFVGLAAGVYFNAKGR
;
A
#
# COMPACT_ATOMS: atom_id res chain seq x y z
N MET A 1 22.16 -4.75 17.64
CA MET A 1 21.13 -4.33 16.66
C MET A 1 20.81 -5.51 15.76
N ALA A 2 19.55 -5.90 15.61
CA ALA A 2 19.19 -7.02 14.73
C ALA A 2 19.53 -6.64 13.27
N ASN A 3 20.46 -7.38 12.64
CA ASN A 3 20.85 -7.10 11.25
C ASN A 3 19.81 -7.66 10.28
N TRP A 4 18.76 -6.89 10.01
CA TRP A 4 17.72 -7.30 9.07
C TRP A 4 18.18 -7.14 7.63
N SER A 5 17.86 -8.11 6.78
CA SER A 5 18.07 -8.01 5.34
C SER A 5 17.30 -6.82 4.76
N LEU A 6 17.83 -6.24 3.66
CA LEU A 6 17.18 -5.11 2.99
C LEU A 6 15.74 -5.43 2.58
N SER A 7 15.50 -6.64 2.07
CA SER A 7 14.15 -7.14 1.75
C SER A 7 13.20 -7.09 2.96
N LYS A 8 13.66 -7.55 4.13
CA LYS A 8 12.86 -7.53 5.37
C LYS A 8 12.52 -6.11 5.80
N LYS A 9 13.51 -5.21 5.76
CA LYS A 9 13.32 -3.79 6.08
C LYS A 9 12.29 -3.14 5.16
N LEU A 10 12.37 -3.40 3.86
CA LEU A 10 11.45 -2.84 2.87
C LEU A 10 10.02 -3.36 3.07
N ILE A 11 9.82 -4.69 3.22
CA ILE A 11 8.48 -5.26 3.36
C ILE A 11 7.81 -4.79 4.65
N ILE A 12 8.54 -4.80 5.77
CA ILE A 12 7.99 -4.33 7.05
C ILE A 12 7.77 -2.82 7.01
N GLY A 13 8.72 -2.05 6.47
CA GLY A 13 8.58 -0.60 6.32
C GLY A 13 7.39 -0.21 5.45
N SER A 14 7.17 -0.91 4.35
CA SER A 14 5.99 -0.74 3.49
C SER A 14 4.70 -1.08 4.23
N PHE A 15 4.66 -2.18 4.99
CA PHE A 15 3.49 -2.50 5.80
C PHE A 15 3.21 -1.42 6.85
N LEU A 16 4.22 -0.92 7.56
CA LEU A 16 4.05 0.18 8.51
C LEU A 16 3.58 1.46 7.81
N LEU A 17 4.11 1.78 6.63
CA LEU A 17 3.65 2.92 5.84
C LEU A 17 2.19 2.78 5.41
N SER A 18 1.75 1.56 5.07
CA SER A 18 0.35 1.27 4.74
C SER A 18 -0.58 1.47 5.95
N ILE A 19 -0.13 1.12 7.16
CA ILE A 19 -0.88 1.41 8.39
C ILE A 19 -0.95 2.91 8.65
N ILE A 20 0.19 3.61 8.56
CA ILE A 20 0.27 5.07 8.74
C ILE A 20 -0.67 5.76 7.75
N SER A 21 -0.69 5.32 6.48
CA SER A 21 -1.60 5.82 5.45
C SER A 21 -3.06 5.82 5.89
N LEU A 22 -3.53 4.83 6.65
CA LEU A 22 -4.94 4.76 7.09
C LEU A 22 -5.35 5.89 8.03
N PHE A 23 -4.39 6.48 8.75
CA PHE A 23 -4.64 7.63 9.61
C PHE A 23 -4.68 8.96 8.85
N PHE A 24 -4.16 9.01 7.62
CA PHE A 24 -4.25 10.20 6.78
C PHE A 24 -5.62 10.31 6.11
N LYS A 25 -5.95 11.52 5.67
CA LYS A 25 -7.10 11.75 4.81
C LYS A 25 -6.91 10.96 3.52
N TRP A 26 -7.90 10.14 3.20
CA TRP A 26 -7.98 9.42 1.94
C TRP A 26 -8.82 10.19 0.94
N VAL A 27 -9.92 10.79 1.40
CA VAL A 27 -10.76 11.67 0.61
C VAL A 27 -10.83 13.03 1.29
N ASP A 28 -10.63 14.10 0.53
CA ASP A 28 -10.76 15.48 0.99
C ASP A 28 -11.47 16.32 -0.08
N VAL A 29 -12.67 16.81 0.23
CA VAL A 29 -13.45 17.74 -0.61
C VAL A 29 -13.54 19.14 0.02
N GLY A 30 -12.57 19.49 0.87
CA GLY A 30 -12.49 20.77 1.57
C GLY A 30 -13.33 20.80 2.84
N LEU A 31 -14.66 20.80 2.70
CA LEU A 31 -15.58 20.88 3.85
C LEU A 31 -15.76 19.55 4.58
N PHE A 32 -15.55 18.44 3.86
CA PHE A 32 -15.62 17.09 4.42
C PHE A 32 -14.36 16.32 4.05
N SER A 33 -13.84 15.59 5.02
CA SER A 33 -12.72 14.68 4.80
C SER A 33 -12.91 13.41 5.59
N VAL A 34 -12.47 12.30 5.01
CA VAL A 34 -12.54 10.97 5.62
C VAL A 34 -11.20 10.26 5.48
N ASN A 35 -10.80 9.57 6.54
CA ASN A 35 -9.53 8.85 6.60
C ASN A 35 -9.63 7.45 5.97
N GLY A 36 -8.50 6.75 5.90
CA GLY A 36 -8.44 5.41 5.30
C GLY A 36 -9.25 4.37 6.05
N PHE A 37 -9.39 4.47 7.38
CA PHE A 37 -10.25 3.56 8.14
C PHE A 37 -11.72 3.70 7.76
N GLN A 38 -12.22 4.93 7.66
CA GLN A 38 -13.60 5.22 7.26
C GLN A 38 -13.89 4.77 5.82
N GLN A 39 -12.87 4.75 4.96
CA GLN A 39 -12.94 4.27 3.58
C GLN A 39 -12.69 2.76 3.42
N GLN A 40 -12.69 1.99 4.52
CA GLN A 40 -12.38 0.55 4.52
C GLN A 40 -11.01 0.20 3.93
N GLY A 41 -10.08 1.14 3.93
CA GLY A 41 -8.73 0.99 3.38
C GLY A 41 -7.90 -0.10 4.05
N TYR A 42 -8.27 -0.52 5.26
CA TYR A 42 -7.63 -1.62 5.97
C TYR A 42 -7.70 -2.96 5.21
N LEU A 43 -8.63 -3.12 4.24
CA LEU A 43 -8.69 -4.30 3.37
C LEU A 43 -7.43 -4.47 2.52
N PHE A 44 -6.76 -3.36 2.16
CA PHE A 44 -5.48 -3.39 1.44
C PHE A 44 -4.35 -4.02 2.27
N LEU A 45 -4.46 -4.03 3.60
CA LEU A 45 -3.46 -4.67 4.47
C LEU A 45 -3.40 -6.19 4.30
N LEU A 46 -4.47 -6.82 3.83
CA LEU A 46 -4.52 -8.27 3.61
C LEU A 46 -3.46 -8.73 2.59
N ILE A 47 -3.11 -7.87 1.63
CA ILE A 47 -2.07 -8.13 0.62
C ILE A 47 -0.69 -8.35 1.27
N PHE A 48 -0.43 -7.72 2.42
CA PHE A 48 0.85 -7.83 3.13
C PHE A 48 0.98 -9.11 3.97
N ILE A 49 -0.10 -9.84 4.23
CA ILE A 49 -0.08 -11.02 5.13
C ILE A 49 0.95 -12.06 4.67
N TYR A 50 0.86 -12.49 3.40
CA TYR A 50 1.77 -13.51 2.87
C TYR A 50 3.25 -13.04 2.89
N PRO A 51 3.60 -11.87 2.33
CA PRO A 51 4.98 -11.37 2.38
C PRO A 51 5.54 -11.22 3.79
N LEU A 52 4.74 -10.73 4.74
CA LEU A 52 5.15 -10.56 6.14
C LEU A 52 5.46 -11.89 6.82
N ILE A 53 4.59 -12.89 6.66
CA ILE A 53 4.79 -14.23 7.25
C ILE A 53 6.10 -14.83 6.70
N ARG A 54 6.30 -14.77 5.38
CA ARG A 54 7.50 -15.35 4.75
C ARG A 54 8.78 -14.68 5.22
N VAL A 55 8.82 -13.36 5.26
CA VAL A 55 10.04 -12.62 5.64
C VAL A 55 10.35 -12.72 7.14
N ASN A 56 9.33 -12.87 7.99
CA ASN A 56 9.53 -13.11 9.42
C ASN A 56 10.01 -14.53 9.73
N GLN A 57 9.57 -15.52 8.95
CA GLN A 57 10.10 -16.89 9.02
C GLN A 57 11.51 -17.04 8.42
N GLY A 58 12.10 -15.96 7.89
CA GLY A 58 13.37 -16.03 7.16
C GLY A 58 13.29 -16.84 5.87
N LYS A 59 12.08 -17.11 5.36
CA LYS A 59 11.86 -17.91 4.15
C LYS A 59 11.81 -17.01 2.92
N HIS A 60 12.17 -17.58 1.78
CA HIS A 60 12.03 -16.89 0.50
C HIS A 60 10.57 -16.66 0.15
N ILE A 61 10.30 -15.52 -0.46
CA ILE A 61 9.01 -15.17 -1.06
C ILE A 61 8.99 -15.75 -2.47
N ASN A 62 7.85 -16.36 -2.85
CA ASN A 62 7.64 -16.72 -4.25
C ASN A 62 7.62 -15.43 -5.07
N LYS A 63 8.56 -15.27 -6.02
CA LYS A 63 8.71 -14.04 -6.81
C LYS A 63 7.40 -13.67 -7.52
N VAL A 64 6.77 -14.63 -8.19
CA VAL A 64 5.52 -14.43 -8.93
C VAL A 64 4.40 -14.05 -7.97
N GLY A 65 4.20 -14.82 -6.90
CA GLY A 65 3.17 -14.53 -5.90
C GLY A 65 3.34 -13.16 -5.24
N GLY A 66 4.57 -12.78 -4.90
CA GLY A 66 4.88 -11.47 -4.33
C GLY A 66 4.58 -10.31 -5.29
N TYR A 67 4.95 -10.44 -6.56
CA TYR A 67 4.64 -9.42 -7.57
C TYR A 67 3.16 -9.34 -7.90
N VAL A 68 2.46 -10.47 -7.99
CA VAL A 68 1.00 -10.48 -8.19
C VAL A 68 0.31 -9.72 -7.05
N LEU A 69 0.69 -9.98 -5.80
CA LEU A 69 0.16 -9.25 -4.64
C LEU A 69 0.45 -7.74 -4.72
N ALA A 70 1.70 -7.36 -5.02
CA ALA A 70 2.05 -5.95 -5.15
C ALA A 70 1.29 -5.27 -6.29
N LEU A 71 1.14 -5.93 -7.44
CA LEU A 71 0.41 -5.42 -8.60
C LEU A 71 -1.09 -5.27 -8.30
N LEU A 72 -1.71 -6.24 -7.63
CA LEU A 72 -3.10 -6.15 -7.18
C LEU A 72 -3.30 -4.96 -6.24
N GLY A 73 -2.36 -4.70 -5.33
CA GLY A 73 -2.39 -3.53 -4.44
C GLY A 73 -2.28 -2.21 -5.20
N ILE A 74 -1.31 -2.10 -6.12
CA ILE A 74 -1.11 -0.91 -6.96
C ILE A 74 -2.37 -0.62 -7.79
N ILE A 75 -2.84 -1.62 -8.55
CA ILE A 75 -4.03 -1.47 -9.40
C ILE A 75 -5.25 -1.13 -8.55
N GLY A 76 -5.45 -1.84 -7.43
CA GLY A 76 -6.58 -1.60 -6.55
C GLY A 76 -6.62 -0.18 -5.99
N VAL A 77 -5.47 0.37 -5.58
CA VAL A 77 -5.40 1.76 -5.10
C VAL A 77 -5.62 2.77 -6.23
N ILE A 78 -5.06 2.52 -7.42
CA ILE A 78 -5.28 3.41 -8.59
C ILE A 78 -6.78 3.45 -8.94
N LEU A 79 -7.43 2.29 -9.02
CA LEU A 79 -8.88 2.21 -9.29
C LEU A 79 -9.68 2.94 -8.19
N PHE A 80 -9.26 2.82 -6.94
CA PHE A 80 -9.89 3.54 -5.83
C PHE A 80 -9.70 5.05 -5.93
N ILE A 81 -8.51 5.54 -6.31
CA ILE A 81 -8.24 6.97 -6.57
C ILE A 81 -9.14 7.47 -7.70
N MET A 82 -9.22 6.73 -8.80
CA MET A 82 -10.06 7.09 -9.95
C MET A 82 -11.54 7.17 -9.56
N SER A 83 -12.01 6.28 -8.69
CA SER A 83 -13.38 6.27 -8.20
C SER A 83 -13.73 7.43 -7.25
N LYS A 84 -12.78 8.31 -6.91
CA LYS A 84 -13.03 9.53 -6.13
C LYS A 84 -13.10 10.79 -6.98
N THR A 85 -13.28 10.62 -8.27
CA THR A 85 -13.56 11.73 -9.19
C THR A 85 -15.05 12.01 -9.19
N GLU A 86 -15.45 13.19 -8.72
CA GLU A 86 -16.85 13.61 -8.62
C GLU A 86 -17.03 15.02 -9.20
N THR A 87 -18.22 15.33 -9.69
CA THR A 87 -18.56 16.69 -10.16
C THR A 87 -19.15 17.50 -9.02
N ILE A 88 -18.41 18.51 -8.57
CA ILE A 88 -18.80 19.41 -7.47
C ILE A 88 -18.96 20.81 -8.03
N PHE A 89 -20.12 21.43 -7.84
CA PHE A 89 -20.45 22.77 -8.36
C PHE A 89 -20.19 22.94 -9.87
N GLY A 90 -20.44 21.89 -10.66
CA GLY A 90 -20.25 21.91 -12.12
C GLY A 90 -18.80 21.71 -12.59
N VAL A 91 -17.85 21.51 -11.67
CA VAL A 91 -16.45 21.22 -11.97
C VAL A 91 -16.12 19.79 -11.54
N THR A 92 -15.47 19.03 -12.42
CA THR A 92 -14.98 17.68 -12.09
C THR A 92 -13.70 17.80 -11.27
N VAL A 93 -13.72 17.25 -10.06
CA VAL A 93 -12.60 17.30 -9.12
C VAL A 93 -12.29 15.90 -8.62
N ASN A 94 -11.02 15.53 -8.55
CA ASN A 94 -10.61 14.30 -7.89
C ASN A 94 -10.37 14.59 -6.41
N ALA A 95 -11.14 13.92 -5.55
CA ALA A 95 -11.11 14.12 -4.11
C ALA A 95 -10.08 13.23 -3.40
N ALA A 96 -9.27 12.43 -4.12
CA ALA A 96 -8.25 11.61 -3.50
C ALA A 96 -7.17 12.48 -2.84
N SER A 97 -6.79 12.10 -1.62
CA SER A 97 -5.87 12.86 -0.78
C SER A 97 -4.63 12.04 -0.42
N THR A 98 -3.73 12.64 0.38
CA THR A 98 -2.36 12.17 0.65
C THR A 98 -2.27 10.73 1.15
N GLY A 99 -3.25 10.28 1.94
CA GLY A 99 -3.28 8.91 2.46
C GLY A 99 -3.31 7.86 1.36
N MET A 100 -4.04 8.08 0.26
CA MET A 100 -4.09 7.13 -0.85
C MET A 100 -2.72 6.99 -1.55
N TYR A 101 -1.99 8.09 -1.70
CA TYR A 101 -0.65 8.08 -2.29
C TYR A 101 0.37 7.39 -1.37
N PHE A 102 0.26 7.52 -0.05
CA PHE A 102 1.06 6.73 0.89
C PHE A 102 0.75 5.24 0.79
N MET A 103 -0.52 4.86 0.63
CA MET A 103 -0.90 3.47 0.38
C MET A 103 -0.30 2.96 -0.93
N LEU A 104 -0.37 3.75 -2.01
CA LEU A 104 0.22 3.41 -3.30
C LEU A 104 1.75 3.19 -3.20
N ILE A 105 2.47 4.12 -2.55
CA ILE A 105 3.91 4.02 -2.32
C ILE A 105 4.24 2.76 -1.49
N SER A 106 3.38 2.40 -0.53
CA SER A 106 3.58 1.19 0.25
C SER A 106 3.62 -0.07 -0.63
N PHE A 107 2.76 -0.16 -1.65
CA PHE A 107 2.75 -1.30 -2.57
C PHE A 107 3.94 -1.29 -3.55
N VAL A 108 4.40 -0.11 -3.97
CA VAL A 108 5.66 0.01 -4.71
C VAL A 108 6.84 -0.48 -3.85
N GLY A 109 6.87 -0.10 -2.58
CA GLY A 109 7.88 -0.60 -1.64
C GLY A 109 7.78 -2.10 -1.39
N LEU A 110 6.57 -2.68 -1.39
CA LEU A 110 6.37 -4.13 -1.35
C LEU A 110 7.01 -4.80 -2.58
N ALA A 111 6.74 -4.28 -3.79
CA ALA A 111 7.35 -4.79 -5.02
C ALA A 111 8.89 -4.73 -4.96
N ALA A 112 9.46 -3.62 -4.48
CA ALA A 112 10.89 -3.49 -4.27
C ALA A 112 11.42 -4.52 -3.23
N GLY A 113 10.70 -4.71 -2.13
CA GLY A 113 11.04 -5.71 -1.11
C GLY A 113 11.06 -7.15 -1.65
N VAL A 114 10.12 -7.48 -2.55
CA VAL A 114 10.08 -8.76 -3.29
C VAL A 114 11.26 -8.88 -4.25
N TYR A 115 11.60 -7.82 -4.99
CA TYR A 115 12.77 -7.78 -5.88
C TYR A 115 14.09 -8.09 -5.15
N PHE A 116 14.31 -7.46 -3.99
CA PHE A 116 15.53 -7.72 -3.21
C PHE A 116 15.52 -9.10 -2.53
N ASN A 117 14.35 -9.64 -2.18
CA ASN A 117 14.23 -11.02 -1.70
C ASN A 117 14.68 -12.04 -2.75
N ALA A 118 14.39 -11.72 -4.01
CA ALA A 118 14.64 -12.52 -5.17
C ALA A 118 16.12 -12.55 -5.62
N LYS A 119 16.89 -11.52 -5.27
CA LYS A 119 18.29 -11.31 -5.66
C LYS A 119 19.30 -11.83 -4.63
N GLY A 120 18.92 -11.99 -3.36
CA GLY A 120 19.75 -12.63 -2.33
C GLY A 120 19.85 -14.15 -2.46
N ARG A 121 19.86 -14.66 -3.71
CA ARG A 121 20.14 -16.05 -4.07
C ARG A 121 21.60 -16.15 -4.48
#